data_AF-A0A2G6CF62-F1
#
_entry.id   AF-A0A2G6CF62-F1
#
_cell.length_a   1.000
_cell.length_b   1.000
_cell.length_c   1.000
_cell.angle_alpha   90.00
_cell.angle_beta   90.00
_cell.angle_gamma   90.00
#
_symmetry.space_group_name_H-M   'P 1'
#
loop_
_entity.id
_entity.type
_entity.pdbx_description
1 polymer ?
#
loop_
_entity_poly.entity_id
_entity_poly.type
_entity_poly.pdbx_seq_one_letter_code
_entity_poly.pdbx_strand_id
1 'polypeptide(L)'
;MIKRFFAASAAAVLFAGAASAADMTSTQNYACNDGSELGVAYINTEAGEAFAVLLIDGKMHVAPVAVSASGARYVSAEGEGYSWHVKNAEGILARVKGGVDQSEGARSCQAVVTPRDCAFTVSEDGAMTYKIADVTEGYELCDMRFPVKAGQEVSAEWTLDSAHMLHILDADMQATFNTFPLIAEADGEMHLRIGLPRAYARRATAPAPFALSVTVK
;
A
#
# COMPACT_ATOMS: atom_id res chain seq x y z
N MET A 1 43.29 44.06 49.12
CA MET A 1 42.83 42.65 49.18
C MET A 1 41.72 42.46 48.14
N ILE A 2 42.03 41.72 47.07
CA ILE A 2 41.18 40.83 46.25
C ILE A 2 39.72 41.26 45.97
N LYS A 3 39.36 41.36 44.68
CA LYS A 3 38.38 40.42 44.07
C LYS A 3 38.49 40.38 42.54
N ARG A 4 38.94 39.21 42.08
CA ARG A 4 39.05 38.76 40.69
C ARG A 4 37.65 38.44 40.17
N PHE A 5 37.31 38.94 38.98
CA PHE A 5 36.12 38.49 38.27
C PHE A 5 36.43 37.14 37.60
N PHE A 6 35.71 36.09 38.03
CA PHE A 6 35.71 34.79 37.38
C PHE A 6 34.76 34.84 36.17
N ALA A 7 35.26 34.45 35.00
CA ALA A 7 34.44 34.19 33.82
C ALA A 7 33.78 32.80 33.97
N ALA A 8 32.46 32.73 33.84
CA ALA A 8 31.73 31.47 33.81
C ALA A 8 31.65 30.95 32.36
N SER A 9 32.28 29.81 32.08
CA SER A 9 32.08 29.06 30.84
C SER A 9 30.74 28.32 30.90
N ALA A 10 29.82 28.62 29.99
CA ALA A 10 28.63 27.82 29.76
C ALA A 10 28.99 26.62 28.86
N ALA A 11 29.05 25.42 29.44
CA ALA A 11 29.15 24.17 28.68
C ALA A 11 27.77 23.85 28.09
N ALA A 12 27.64 23.97 26.76
CA ALA A 12 26.46 23.50 26.04
C ALA A 12 26.47 21.96 26.01
N VAL A 13 25.56 21.33 26.74
CA VAL A 13 25.32 19.89 26.66
C VAL A 13 24.53 19.62 25.38
N LEU A 14 25.21 19.07 24.36
CA LEU A 14 24.55 18.51 23.19
C LEU A 14 23.88 17.20 23.61
N PHE A 15 22.58 17.25 23.88
CA PHE A 15 21.75 16.04 23.87
C PHE A 15 21.62 15.56 22.42
N ALA A 16 22.50 14.66 22.01
CA ALA A 16 22.24 13.82 20.86
C ALA A 16 21.07 12.90 21.24
N GLY A 17 19.86 13.26 20.83
CA GLY A 17 18.72 12.35 20.90
C GLY A 17 19.05 11.13 20.04
N ALA A 18 19.20 9.97 20.67
CA ALA A 18 19.21 8.71 19.94
C ALA A 18 17.85 8.59 19.24
N ALA A 19 17.84 8.66 17.91
CA ALA A 19 16.71 8.19 17.14
C ALA A 19 16.63 6.67 17.39
N SER A 20 15.67 6.24 18.21
CA SER A 20 15.33 4.82 18.32
C SER A 20 14.77 4.39 16.98
N ALA A 21 15.42 3.42 16.33
CA ALA A 21 14.81 2.70 15.22
C ALA A 21 13.65 1.89 15.81
N ALA A 22 12.43 2.10 15.32
CA ALA A 22 11.25 1.41 15.80
C ALA A 22 11.06 0.08 15.06
N ASP A 23 10.56 -0.95 15.75
CA ASP A 23 10.11 -2.18 15.11
C ASP A 23 9.04 -1.84 14.06
N MET A 24 9.25 -2.32 12.83
CA MET A 24 8.35 -2.05 11.72
C MET A 24 7.32 -3.17 11.62
N THR A 25 6.05 -2.82 11.78
CA THR A 25 4.92 -3.74 11.59
C THR A 25 4.06 -3.28 10.42
N SER A 26 3.74 -4.20 9.51
CA SER A 26 2.74 -3.99 8.45
C SER A 26 1.75 -5.15 8.42
N THR A 27 0.53 -4.88 7.97
CA THR A 27 -0.51 -5.91 7.84
C THR A 27 -0.98 -6.00 6.40
N GLN A 28 -1.29 -7.21 5.94
CA GLN A 28 -1.78 -7.47 4.60
C GLN A 28 -2.76 -8.65 4.61
N ASN A 29 -3.91 -8.46 3.98
CA ASN A 29 -4.87 -9.53 3.73
C ASN A 29 -4.64 -10.14 2.36
N TYR A 30 -4.84 -11.45 2.24
CA TYR A 30 -4.76 -12.19 0.98
C TYR A 30 -6.03 -12.99 0.76
N ALA A 31 -6.52 -13.02 -0.48
CA ALA A 31 -7.58 -13.91 -0.93
C ALA A 31 -6.95 -15.16 -1.54
N CYS A 32 -7.33 -16.34 -1.06
CA CYS A 32 -6.79 -17.61 -1.52
C CYS A 32 -7.70 -18.29 -2.56
N ASN A 33 -7.13 -19.18 -3.37
CA ASN A 33 -7.82 -19.87 -4.47
C ASN A 33 -8.95 -20.81 -4.03
N ASP A 34 -9.02 -21.16 -2.76
CA ASP A 34 -10.10 -21.94 -2.15
C ASP A 34 -11.23 -21.07 -1.58
N GLY A 35 -11.14 -19.75 -1.75
CA GLY A 35 -12.08 -18.77 -1.22
C GLY A 35 -11.82 -18.36 0.24
N SER A 36 -10.79 -18.92 0.89
CA SER A 36 -10.39 -18.48 2.23
C SER A 36 -9.62 -17.15 2.19
N GLU A 37 -9.64 -16.43 3.31
CA GLU A 37 -8.81 -15.24 3.51
C GLU A 37 -7.67 -15.54 4.48
N LEU A 38 -6.51 -14.93 4.22
CA LEU A 38 -5.34 -15.01 5.07
C LEU A 38 -4.92 -13.60 5.49
N GLY A 39 -5.05 -13.30 6.78
CA GLY A 39 -4.46 -12.10 7.37
C GLY A 39 -3.00 -12.37 7.77
N VAL A 40 -2.07 -11.50 7.36
CA VAL A 40 -0.65 -11.60 7.70
C VAL A 40 -0.17 -10.28 8.30
N ALA A 41 0.46 -10.34 9.48
CA ALA A 41 1.27 -9.24 9.99
C ALA A 41 2.75 -9.56 9.78
N TYR A 42 3.47 -8.67 9.10
CA TYR A 42 4.92 -8.75 8.93
C TYR A 42 5.58 -7.86 9.98
N ILE A 43 6.53 -8.43 10.71
CA ILE A 43 7.27 -7.75 11.77
C ILE A 43 8.75 -7.87 11.44
N ASN A 44 9.42 -6.73 11.28
CA ASN A 44 10.87 -6.66 11.20
C ASN A 44 11.39 -5.98 12.47
N THR A 45 12.26 -6.66 13.20
CA THR A 45 12.84 -6.14 14.44
C THR A 45 14.10 -5.36 14.15
N GLU A 46 14.46 -4.44 15.06
CA GLU A 46 15.73 -3.72 14.98
C GLU A 46 16.95 -4.68 14.97
N ALA A 47 16.84 -5.84 15.62
CA ALA A 47 17.87 -6.87 15.64
C ALA A 47 18.05 -7.60 14.30
N GLY A 48 17.25 -7.27 13.28
CA GLY A 48 17.30 -7.88 11.95
C GLY A 48 16.53 -9.20 11.83
N GLU A 49 15.72 -9.53 12.83
CA GLU A 49 14.82 -10.68 12.76
C GLU A 49 13.56 -10.29 11.99
N ALA A 50 12.99 -11.25 11.26
CA ALA A 50 11.75 -11.05 10.53
C ALA A 50 10.76 -12.18 10.81
N PHE A 51 9.52 -11.82 11.05
CA PHE A 51 8.43 -12.75 11.36
C PHE A 51 7.21 -12.45 10.49
N ALA A 52 6.46 -13.50 10.17
CA ALA A 52 5.08 -13.40 9.71
C ALA A 52 4.17 -14.00 10.79
N VAL A 53 3.17 -13.23 11.23
CA VAL A 53 2.09 -13.74 12.06
C VAL A 53 0.90 -14.00 11.16
N LEU A 54 0.62 -15.28 10.93
CA LEU A 54 -0.44 -15.76 10.04
C LEU A 54 -1.72 -15.99 10.85
N LEU A 55 -2.84 -15.41 10.44
CA LEU A 55 -4.15 -15.71 11.00
C LEU A 55 -4.84 -16.78 10.16
N ILE A 56 -4.87 -18.01 10.66
CA ILE A 56 -5.42 -19.19 9.96
C ILE A 56 -6.48 -19.81 10.86
N ASP A 57 -7.70 -19.96 10.37
CA ASP A 57 -8.84 -20.53 11.12
C ASP A 57 -9.02 -19.87 12.51
N GLY A 58 -8.82 -18.55 12.59
CA GLY A 58 -8.91 -17.76 13.83
C GLY A 58 -7.74 -17.95 14.80
N LYS A 59 -6.68 -18.67 14.41
CA LYS A 59 -5.49 -18.91 15.23
C LYS A 59 -4.28 -18.17 14.66
N MET A 60 -3.48 -17.59 15.55
CA MET A 60 -2.22 -16.94 15.18
C MET A 60 -1.10 -17.98 15.11
N HIS A 61 -0.41 -18.02 13.98
CA HIS A 61 0.79 -18.82 13.76
C HIS A 61 1.97 -17.89 13.52
N VAL A 62 2.90 -17.84 14.47
CA VAL A 62 4.13 -17.06 14.33
C VAL A 62 5.16 -17.88 13.56
N ALA A 63 5.65 -17.33 12.46
CA ALA A 63 6.58 -17.98 11.55
C ALA A 63 7.82 -17.09 11.35
N PRO A 64 8.99 -17.44 11.89
CA PRO A 64 10.24 -16.74 11.56
C PRO A 64 10.57 -16.91 10.08
N VAL A 65 11.31 -15.94 9.53
CA VAL A 65 11.85 -16.02 8.18
C VAL A 65 12.83 -17.19 8.06
N ALA A 66 12.73 -17.94 6.98
CA ALA A 66 13.55 -19.06 6.60
C ALA A 66 14.28 -18.76 5.28
N VAL A 67 15.40 -19.45 5.06
CA VAL A 67 16.16 -19.35 3.82
C VAL A 67 15.29 -19.76 2.63
N SER A 68 15.33 -18.96 1.56
CA SER A 68 14.65 -19.25 0.30
C SER A 68 15.46 -18.73 -0.89
N ALA A 69 15.26 -19.31 -2.06
CA ALA A 69 15.95 -18.90 -3.28
C ALA A 69 15.40 -17.59 -3.88
N SER A 70 14.12 -17.29 -3.69
CA SER A 70 13.47 -16.08 -4.19
C SER A 70 12.23 -15.77 -3.37
N GLY A 71 12.00 -14.50 -3.05
CA GLY A 71 10.91 -14.10 -2.17
C GLY A 71 11.26 -14.27 -0.69
N ALA A 72 10.27 -14.09 0.17
CA ALA A 72 10.39 -14.33 1.60
C ALA A 72 9.62 -15.60 1.95
N ARG A 73 10.27 -16.53 2.64
CA ARG A 73 9.64 -17.75 3.15
C ARG A 73 9.64 -17.67 4.66
N TYR A 74 8.49 -17.90 5.27
CA TYR A 74 8.30 -17.95 6.71
C TYR A 74 7.83 -19.34 7.09
N VAL A 75 8.39 -19.93 8.14
CA VAL A 75 8.05 -21.29 8.55
C VAL A 75 7.85 -21.32 10.06
N SER A 76 6.66 -21.71 10.51
CA SER A 76 6.42 -21.90 11.95
C SER A 76 7.26 -23.05 12.49
N ALA A 77 7.77 -22.90 13.73
CA ALA A 77 8.61 -23.90 14.38
C ALA A 77 7.86 -25.24 14.66
N GLU A 78 8.66 -26.26 14.97
CA GLU A 78 8.46 -27.72 14.93
C GLU A 78 7.05 -28.30 15.16
N GLY A 79 6.69 -29.28 14.30
CA GLY A 79 5.46 -30.07 14.38
C GLY A 79 4.64 -30.04 13.08
N GLU A 80 3.31 -30.00 13.23
CA GLU A 80 2.37 -29.67 12.15
C GLU A 80 2.22 -28.14 12.07
N GLY A 81 3.07 -27.54 11.25
CA GLY A 81 3.15 -26.08 11.07
C GLY A 81 2.59 -25.59 9.75
N TYR A 82 2.82 -24.30 9.48
CA TYR A 82 2.59 -23.70 8.17
C TYR A 82 3.87 -23.08 7.62
N SER A 83 4.03 -23.14 6.31
CA SER A 83 4.93 -22.28 5.56
C SER A 83 4.12 -21.25 4.81
N TRP A 84 4.64 -20.02 4.81
CA TRP A 84 4.13 -18.93 4.00
C TRP A 84 5.26 -18.43 3.13
N HIS A 85 5.17 -18.67 1.82
CA HIS A 85 6.15 -18.23 0.85
C HIS A 85 5.55 -17.13 -0.02
N VAL A 86 5.98 -15.90 0.19
CA VAL A 86 5.47 -14.71 -0.50
C VAL A 86 6.50 -14.13 -1.45
N LYS A 87 6.04 -13.69 -2.61
CA LYS A 87 6.82 -12.93 -3.59
C LYS A 87 5.92 -11.89 -4.24
N ASN A 88 6.26 -10.62 -4.05
CA ASN A 88 5.41 -9.50 -4.45
C ASN A 88 4.03 -9.59 -3.77
N ALA A 89 2.95 -9.54 -4.56
CA ALA A 89 1.56 -9.61 -4.11
C ALA A 89 1.00 -11.05 -4.10
N GLU A 90 1.82 -12.06 -4.35
CA GLU A 90 1.40 -13.46 -4.43
C GLU A 90 2.09 -14.26 -3.33
N GLY A 91 1.43 -15.27 -2.79
CA GLY A 91 2.09 -16.23 -1.92
C GLY A 91 1.42 -17.60 -1.88
N ILE A 92 2.16 -18.56 -1.34
CA ILE A 92 1.74 -19.93 -1.17
C ILE A 92 1.73 -20.23 0.32
N LEU A 93 0.56 -20.63 0.83
CA LEU A 93 0.38 -21.12 2.19
C LEU A 93 0.28 -22.64 2.15
N ALA A 94 1.24 -23.33 2.75
CA ALA A 94 1.28 -24.80 2.80
C ALA A 94 1.39 -25.29 4.25
N ARG A 95 0.92 -26.51 4.52
CA ARG A 95 1.26 -27.19 5.77
C ARG A 95 2.70 -27.66 5.72
N VAL A 96 3.37 -27.69 6.86
CA VAL A 96 4.74 -28.19 6.98
C VAL A 96 4.73 -29.46 7.82
N LYS A 97 5.39 -30.50 7.33
CA LYS A 97 5.59 -31.76 8.05
C LYS A 97 7.03 -32.21 7.87
N GLY A 98 7.75 -32.43 8.98
CA GLY A 98 9.16 -32.81 8.94
C GLY A 98 10.05 -31.77 8.23
N GLY A 99 9.67 -30.48 8.29
CA GLY A 99 10.39 -29.40 7.61
C GLY A 99 10.10 -29.27 6.11
N VAL A 100 9.21 -30.11 5.56
CA VAL A 100 8.85 -30.12 4.13
C VAL A 100 7.44 -29.59 3.93
N ASP A 101 7.30 -28.70 2.95
CA ASP A 101 6.01 -28.16 2.51
C ASP A 101 5.19 -29.28 1.87
N GLN A 102 3.97 -29.45 2.37
CA GLN A 102 3.00 -30.39 1.81
C GLN A 102 2.28 -29.73 0.65
N SER A 103 2.28 -30.38 -0.51
CA SER A 103 1.55 -29.88 -1.69
C SER A 103 0.03 -30.03 -1.53
N GLU A 104 -0.40 -31.08 -0.84
CA GLU A 104 -1.81 -31.30 -0.53
C GLU A 104 -2.32 -30.23 0.43
N GLY A 105 -3.38 -29.52 0.03
CA GLY A 105 -3.95 -28.41 0.79
C GLY A 105 -3.14 -27.11 0.74
N ALA A 106 -2.12 -27.02 -0.13
CA ALA A 106 -1.44 -25.76 -0.39
C ALA A 106 -2.39 -24.77 -1.10
N ARG A 107 -2.37 -23.53 -0.65
CA ARG A 107 -3.24 -22.44 -1.13
C ARG A 107 -2.39 -21.39 -1.82
N SER A 108 -2.80 -21.00 -3.03
CA SER A 108 -2.25 -19.83 -3.72
C SER A 108 -3.08 -18.62 -3.34
N CYS A 109 -2.45 -17.60 -2.80
CA CYS A 109 -3.11 -16.43 -2.26
C CYS A 109 -2.59 -15.14 -2.90
N GLN A 110 -3.49 -14.21 -3.16
CA GLN A 110 -3.23 -12.93 -3.80
C GLN A 110 -3.55 -11.80 -2.80
N ALA A 111 -2.66 -10.82 -2.67
CA ALA A 111 -2.87 -9.69 -1.79
C ALA A 111 -4.13 -8.93 -2.21
N VAL A 112 -5.02 -8.71 -1.26
CA VAL A 112 -6.19 -7.85 -1.42
C VAL A 112 -5.74 -6.40 -1.27
N VAL A 113 -5.87 -5.63 -2.33
CA VAL A 113 -5.67 -4.18 -2.29
C VAL A 113 -7.04 -3.54 -2.31
N THR A 114 -7.46 -2.98 -1.18
CA THR A 114 -8.69 -2.19 -1.08
C THR A 114 -8.31 -0.74 -1.37
N PRO A 115 -8.77 -0.14 -2.48
CA PRO A 115 -8.58 1.28 -2.71
C PRO A 115 -9.27 2.09 -1.63
N ARG A 116 -8.63 3.17 -1.20
CA ARG A 116 -9.28 4.19 -0.36
C ARG A 116 -9.94 5.25 -1.24
N ASP A 117 -10.80 6.07 -0.66
CA ASP A 117 -11.31 7.24 -1.36
C ASP A 117 -10.24 8.34 -1.45
N CYS A 118 -10.19 9.03 -2.58
CA CYS A 118 -9.33 10.20 -2.76
C CYS A 118 -9.87 11.42 -2.03
N ALA A 119 -8.97 12.19 -1.41
CA ALA A 119 -9.31 13.51 -0.92
C ALA A 119 -9.32 14.50 -2.09
N PHE A 120 -10.46 15.15 -2.33
CA PHE A 120 -10.57 16.18 -3.35
C PHE A 120 -11.43 17.36 -2.90
N THR A 121 -11.25 18.48 -3.61
CA THR A 121 -12.07 19.69 -3.48
C THR A 121 -12.83 19.93 -4.78
N VAL A 122 -14.00 20.56 -4.68
CA VAL A 122 -14.89 20.83 -5.81
C VAL A 122 -15.10 22.34 -5.94
N SER A 123 -15.03 22.85 -7.17
CA SER A 123 -15.40 24.23 -7.52
C SER A 123 -16.24 24.26 -8.78
N GLU A 124 -17.19 25.18 -8.85
CA GLU A 124 -18.08 25.40 -10.00
C GLU A 124 -17.87 26.83 -10.53
N ASP A 125 -17.36 26.94 -11.76
CA ASP A 125 -17.22 28.22 -12.48
C ASP A 125 -17.37 27.97 -13.99
N GLY A 126 -18.62 27.93 -14.46
CA GLY A 126 -18.97 27.52 -15.83
C GLY A 126 -18.71 26.05 -16.17
N ALA A 127 -17.94 25.35 -15.34
CA ALA A 127 -17.62 23.93 -15.37
C ALA A 127 -17.42 23.42 -13.94
N MET A 128 -17.69 22.14 -13.71
CA MET A 128 -17.35 21.49 -12.43
C MET A 128 -15.88 21.07 -12.47
N THR A 129 -15.09 21.48 -11.48
CA THR A 129 -13.68 21.11 -11.36
C THR A 129 -13.42 20.40 -10.03
N TYR A 130 -12.82 19.21 -10.10
CA TYR A 130 -12.40 18.38 -8.99
C TYR A 130 -10.87 18.42 -8.89
N LYS A 131 -10.34 18.91 -7.77
CA LYS A 131 -8.89 19.00 -7.55
C LYS A 131 -8.47 18.04 -6.45
N ILE A 132 -7.54 17.16 -6.79
CA ILE A 132 -6.91 16.19 -5.90
C ILE A 132 -5.47 16.64 -5.65
N ALA A 133 -5.03 16.60 -4.39
CA ALA A 133 -3.63 16.72 -3.99
C ALA A 133 -3.43 15.76 -2.81
N ASP A 134 -2.73 14.65 -3.06
CA ASP A 134 -2.75 13.49 -2.17
C ASP A 134 -1.46 12.66 -2.30
N VAL A 135 -1.30 11.61 -1.49
CA VAL A 135 -0.14 10.70 -1.48
C VAL A 135 -0.57 9.24 -1.50
N THR A 136 0.22 8.37 -2.12
CA THR A 136 0.06 6.90 -1.97
C THR A 136 1.31 6.26 -1.39
N GLU A 137 1.15 5.23 -0.58
CA GLU A 137 2.25 4.40 -0.09
C GLU A 137 2.32 3.06 -0.84
N GLY A 138 3.41 2.86 -1.59
CA GLY A 138 3.68 1.59 -2.26
C GLY A 138 2.57 1.19 -3.25
N TYR A 139 1.81 0.14 -2.90
CA TYR A 139 0.73 -0.42 -3.72
C TYR A 139 -0.65 0.16 -3.42
N GLU A 140 -0.73 1.16 -2.55
CA GLU A 140 -1.97 1.83 -2.24
C GLU A 140 -2.62 2.41 -3.51
N LEU A 141 -3.93 2.29 -3.57
CA LEU A 141 -4.78 2.78 -4.65
C LEU A 141 -5.80 3.76 -4.07
N CYS A 142 -6.15 4.75 -4.87
CA CYS A 142 -7.05 5.82 -4.53
C CYS A 142 -8.16 5.90 -5.58
N ASP A 143 -9.41 5.72 -5.16
CA ASP A 143 -10.58 5.82 -6.04
C ASP A 143 -11.27 7.17 -5.87
N MET A 144 -11.70 7.79 -6.97
CA MET A 144 -12.54 8.99 -6.99
C MET A 144 -13.79 8.72 -7.81
N ARG A 145 -14.92 9.25 -7.36
CA ARG A 145 -16.19 9.23 -8.08
C ARG A 145 -16.75 10.63 -8.21
N PHE A 146 -17.33 10.92 -9.36
CA PHE A 146 -18.02 12.19 -9.59
C PHE A 146 -19.15 12.04 -10.61
N PRO A 147 -20.21 12.86 -10.48
CA PRO A 147 -21.34 12.82 -11.38
C PRO A 147 -20.99 13.39 -12.75
N VAL A 148 -21.57 12.78 -13.78
CA VAL A 148 -21.55 13.23 -15.18
C VAL A 148 -22.93 13.09 -15.81
N LYS A 149 -23.24 13.93 -16.78
CA LYS A 149 -24.42 13.82 -17.64
C LYS A 149 -24.03 13.45 -19.06
N ALA A 150 -24.92 12.76 -19.76
CA ALA A 150 -24.75 12.42 -21.15
C ALA A 150 -24.44 13.68 -21.99
N GLY A 151 -23.38 13.60 -22.80
CA GLY A 151 -22.91 14.69 -23.65
C GLY A 151 -21.92 15.66 -22.99
N GLN A 152 -21.64 15.55 -21.68
CA GLN A 152 -20.61 16.38 -21.04
C GLN A 152 -19.20 15.92 -21.41
N GLU A 153 -18.30 16.86 -21.63
CA GLU A 153 -16.88 16.59 -21.82
C GLU A 153 -16.19 16.50 -20.46
N VAL A 154 -15.46 15.41 -20.25
CA VAL A 154 -14.60 15.19 -19.09
C VAL A 154 -13.15 15.26 -19.54
N SER A 155 -12.34 16.04 -18.83
CA SER A 155 -10.89 16.09 -18.99
C SER A 155 -10.18 15.87 -17.65
N ALA A 156 -8.97 15.31 -17.69
CA ALA A 156 -8.14 15.14 -16.50
C ALA A 156 -6.69 15.49 -16.81
N GLU A 157 -6.08 16.31 -15.96
CA GLU A 157 -4.72 16.80 -16.13
C GLU A 157 -3.93 16.67 -14.83
N TRP A 158 -2.73 16.09 -14.90
CA TRP A 158 -1.80 16.07 -13.78
C TRP A 158 -1.28 17.48 -13.53
N THR A 159 -1.50 17.99 -12.32
CA THR A 159 -1.01 19.31 -11.89
C THR A 159 0.32 19.22 -11.14
N LEU A 160 0.74 18.01 -10.80
CA LEU A 160 2.07 17.68 -10.29
C LEU A 160 2.66 16.55 -11.15
N ASP A 161 3.92 16.70 -11.55
CA ASP A 161 4.66 15.64 -12.23
C ASP A 161 4.82 14.45 -11.28
N SER A 162 4.30 13.30 -11.69
CA SER A 162 4.22 12.12 -10.84
C SER A 162 4.19 10.86 -11.70
N ALA A 163 4.74 9.77 -11.15
CA ALA A 163 4.72 8.47 -11.82
C ALA A 163 3.35 7.75 -11.71
N HIS A 164 2.37 8.36 -11.04
CA HIS A 164 1.05 7.77 -10.88
C HIS A 164 0.34 7.57 -12.22
N MET A 165 -0.43 6.50 -12.32
CA MET A 165 -1.34 6.25 -13.42
C MET A 165 -2.76 6.56 -13.02
N LEU A 166 -3.57 6.91 -14.01
CA LEU A 166 -5.00 7.15 -13.89
C LEU A 166 -5.73 6.12 -14.75
N HIS A 167 -6.64 5.37 -14.15
CA HIS A 167 -7.52 4.43 -14.83
C HIS A 167 -8.97 4.89 -14.72
N ILE A 168 -9.69 4.89 -15.83
CA ILE A 168 -11.15 5.03 -15.83
C ILE A 168 -11.74 3.63 -15.63
N LEU A 169 -12.61 3.46 -14.65
CA LEU A 169 -13.22 2.19 -14.32
C LEU A 169 -14.65 2.09 -14.88
N ASP A 170 -15.03 0.89 -15.31
CA ASP A 170 -16.42 0.57 -15.62
C ASP A 170 -17.23 0.17 -14.36
N ALA A 171 -18.48 -0.23 -14.56
CA ALA A 171 -19.38 -0.65 -13.49
C ALA A 171 -18.90 -1.91 -12.73
N ASP A 172 -18.08 -2.74 -13.37
CA ASP A 172 -17.48 -3.95 -12.79
C ASP A 172 -16.10 -3.67 -12.17
N MET A 173 -15.73 -2.38 -12.04
CA MET A 173 -14.45 -1.91 -11.51
C MET A 173 -13.23 -2.35 -12.33
N GLN A 174 -13.41 -2.63 -13.62
CA GLN A 174 -12.33 -2.96 -14.55
C GLN A 174 -11.80 -1.68 -15.21
N ALA A 175 -10.48 -1.62 -15.37
CA ALA A 175 -9.85 -0.51 -16.07
C ALA A 175 -10.21 -0.55 -17.56
N THR A 176 -10.77 0.56 -18.06
CA THR A 176 -11.05 0.77 -19.47
C THR A 176 -9.81 1.32 -20.19
N PHE A 177 -9.84 1.28 -21.53
CA PHE A 177 -8.79 1.85 -22.38
C PHE A 177 -9.10 3.28 -22.86
N ASN A 178 -10.12 3.91 -22.27
CA ASN A 178 -10.48 5.28 -22.61
C ASN A 178 -9.41 6.25 -22.12
N THR A 179 -9.27 7.36 -22.83
CA THR A 179 -8.32 8.43 -22.52
C THR A 179 -9.05 9.75 -22.47
N PHE A 180 -8.52 10.70 -21.68
CA PHE A 180 -9.04 12.06 -21.65
C PHE A 180 -8.49 12.91 -22.81
N PRO A 181 -9.27 13.92 -23.27
CA PRO A 181 -10.66 14.18 -22.90
C PRO A 181 -11.63 13.14 -23.50
N LEU A 182 -12.79 12.96 -22.87
CA LEU A 182 -13.84 12.05 -23.35
C LEU A 182 -15.24 12.64 -23.14
N ILE A 183 -16.21 12.18 -23.91
CA ILE A 183 -17.62 12.58 -23.76
C ILE A 183 -18.36 11.51 -22.97
N ALA A 184 -19.07 11.90 -21.91
CA ALA A 184 -19.91 10.98 -21.15
C ALA A 184 -21.07 10.48 -22.01
N GLU A 185 -21.23 9.17 -22.16
CA GLU A 185 -22.27 8.58 -23.03
C GLU A 185 -23.65 8.53 -22.36
N ALA A 186 -23.68 8.50 -21.02
CA ALA A 186 -24.88 8.39 -20.22
C ALA A 186 -24.76 9.21 -18.93
N ASP A 187 -25.91 9.51 -18.32
CA ASP A 187 -25.97 10.06 -16.98
C ASP A 187 -25.48 9.02 -15.96
N GLY A 188 -24.65 9.43 -15.00
CA GLY A 188 -24.15 8.53 -13.98
C GLY A 188 -22.96 9.07 -13.19
N GLU A 189 -22.24 8.16 -12.55
CA GLU A 189 -21.00 8.44 -11.83
C GLU A 189 -19.82 7.90 -12.66
N MET A 190 -18.81 8.74 -12.88
CA MET A 190 -17.55 8.30 -13.45
C MET A 190 -16.60 7.90 -12.34
N HIS A 191 -15.93 6.76 -12.49
CA HIS A 191 -15.04 6.21 -11.48
C HIS A 191 -13.59 6.26 -11.99
N LEU A 192 -12.71 6.89 -11.23
CA LEU A 192 -11.29 6.94 -11.52
C LEU A 192 -10.50 6.23 -10.43
N ARG A 193 -9.45 5.52 -10.82
CA ARG A 193 -8.49 4.89 -9.91
C ARG A 193 -7.09 5.39 -10.18
N ILE A 194 -6.43 5.80 -9.12
CA ILE A 194 -5.11 6.40 -9.13
C ILE A 194 -4.16 5.55 -8.26
N GLY A 195 -2.95 5.33 -8.77
CA GLY A 195 -1.92 4.62 -8.02
C GLY A 195 -0.61 4.54 -8.79
N LEU A 196 0.44 4.12 -8.11
CA LEU A 196 1.73 3.89 -8.76
C LEU A 196 1.69 2.61 -9.62
N PRO A 197 2.33 2.61 -10.81
CA PRO A 197 2.63 1.37 -11.50
C PRO A 197 3.43 0.45 -10.59
N ARG A 198 3.22 -0.87 -10.69
CA ARG A 198 3.90 -1.90 -9.89
C ARG A 198 5.42 -1.71 -9.80
N ALA A 199 6.05 -1.23 -10.88
CA ALA A 199 7.49 -1.00 -10.91
C ALA A 199 7.97 0.12 -9.98
N TYR A 200 7.16 1.14 -9.78
CA TYR A 200 7.40 2.25 -8.86
C TYR A 200 6.93 1.90 -7.45
N ALA A 201 5.71 1.34 -7.33
CA ALA A 201 5.13 0.89 -6.07
C ALA A 201 6.10 0.01 -5.25
N ARG A 202 6.70 -1.01 -5.87
CA ARG A 202 7.63 -1.94 -5.21
C ARG A 202 8.94 -1.30 -4.71
N ARG A 203 9.29 -0.12 -5.22
CA ARG A 203 10.53 0.61 -4.90
C ARG A 203 10.28 1.83 -4.01
N ALA A 204 9.02 2.16 -3.74
CA ALA A 204 8.66 3.28 -2.91
C ALA A 204 9.16 3.02 -1.48
N THR A 205 10.00 3.92 -0.97
CA THR A 205 10.49 3.90 0.41
C THR A 205 9.86 5.01 1.26
N ALA A 206 8.97 5.80 0.66
CA ALA A 206 8.26 6.91 1.26
C ALA A 206 6.94 7.14 0.49
N PRO A 207 5.95 7.84 1.09
CA PRO A 207 4.73 8.23 0.39
C PRO A 207 5.04 9.04 -0.87
N ALA A 208 4.39 8.70 -1.98
CA ALA A 208 4.57 9.35 -3.26
C ALA A 208 3.43 10.36 -3.51
N PRO A 209 3.73 11.65 -3.69
CA PRO A 209 2.71 12.66 -3.94
C PRO A 209 2.21 12.63 -5.37
N PHE A 210 0.95 13.04 -5.54
CA PHE A 210 0.35 13.32 -6.84
C PHE A 210 -0.67 14.45 -6.72
N ALA A 211 -0.94 15.12 -7.84
CA ALA A 211 -2.01 16.10 -7.93
C ALA A 211 -2.65 16.04 -9.32
N LEU A 212 -3.97 16.05 -9.35
CA LEU A 212 -4.80 15.88 -10.55
C LEU A 212 -5.93 16.91 -10.52
N SER A 213 -6.25 17.49 -11.66
CA SER A 213 -7.45 18.30 -11.87
C SER A 213 -8.34 17.61 -12.88
N VAL A 214 -9.58 17.31 -12.50
CA VAL A 214 -10.61 16.77 -13.38
C VAL A 214 -11.65 17.85 -13.63
N THR A 215 -12.02 18.06 -14.89
CA THR A 215 -13.00 19.07 -15.29
C THR A 215 -14.15 18.40 -16.03
N VAL A 216 -15.40 18.74 -15.68
CA VAL A 216 -16.63 18.27 -16.34
C VAL A 216 -17.37 19.50 -16.88
N LYS A 217 -17.61 19.50 -18.20
CA LYS A 217 -18.26 20.59 -18.95
C LYS A 217 -19.51 20.06 -19.64
#